data_AF-A0AAN4ZL83-F1
#
_entry.id   AF-A0AAN4ZL83-F1
#
_cell.length_a   1.000
_cell.length_b   1.000
_cell.length_c   1.000
_cell.angle_alpha   90.00
_cell.angle_beta   90.00
_cell.angle_gamma   90.00
#
_symmetry.space_group_name_H-M   'P 1'
#
loop_
_entity.id
_entity.type
_entity.pdbx_description
1 polymer ?
#
loop_
_entity_poly.entity_id
_entity_poly.type
_entity_poly.pdbx_seq_one_letter_code
_entity_poly.pdbx_strand_id
1 'polypeptide(L)'
;AMLLAVVFIAAAAAAVSAAKLEQEFNDTDTDIWGCWDLNVDNAVVTYSCSGEIIAGCLAEIICKDDLVIRSPLFPSISYRKYECVAEQGWVDMETRTKLSDHPIESCVAPEQ
;
A
#
# COMPACT_ATOMS: atom_id res chain seq x y z
N ALA A 1 -65.58 33.65 -26.09
CA ALA A 1 -65.13 32.25 -26.32
C ALA A 1 -64.15 31.92 -25.20
N MET A 2 -64.55 31.07 -24.24
CA MET A 2 -64.17 29.65 -24.16
C MET A 2 -62.68 29.52 -23.76
N LEU A 3 -62.25 28.91 -22.65
CA LEU A 3 -62.80 27.88 -21.76
C LEU A 3 -62.19 28.03 -20.35
N LEU A 4 -62.92 27.53 -19.35
CA LEU A 4 -62.52 26.77 -18.14
C LEU A 4 -61.01 26.64 -17.81
N ALA A 5 -60.58 26.71 -16.55
CA ALA A 5 -61.04 25.78 -15.52
C ALA A 5 -60.85 26.31 -14.08
N VAL A 6 -61.86 26.03 -13.28
CA VAL A 6 -61.83 25.90 -11.81
C VAL A 6 -60.95 24.69 -11.47
N VAL A 7 -60.35 24.66 -10.27
CA VAL A 7 -60.46 23.53 -9.30
C VAL A 7 -59.21 23.27 -8.41
N PHE A 8 -59.50 23.21 -7.09
CA PHE A 8 -58.89 22.54 -5.91
C PHE A 8 -57.52 22.93 -5.32
N ILE A 9 -57.63 23.70 -4.21
CA ILE A 9 -57.12 23.45 -2.85
C ILE A 9 -56.34 22.12 -2.63
N ALA A 10 -55.12 22.22 -2.09
CA ALA A 10 -54.68 21.44 -0.92
C ALA A 10 -53.35 21.99 -0.40
N ALA A 11 -53.39 22.61 0.79
CA ALA A 11 -52.22 22.71 1.64
C ALA A 11 -51.96 21.32 2.24
N ALA A 12 -50.75 20.78 2.03
CA ALA A 12 -50.25 19.64 2.78
C ALA A 12 -48.80 19.93 3.17
N ALA A 13 -48.60 20.14 4.46
CA ALA A 13 -47.31 20.12 5.11
C ALA A 13 -46.76 18.68 5.14
N ALA A 14 -45.44 18.61 5.37
CA ALA A 14 -44.67 17.44 5.78
C ALA A 14 -44.30 16.41 4.68
N ALA A 15 -43.06 16.50 4.22
CA ALA A 15 -42.13 15.37 4.16
C ALA A 15 -40.70 15.91 3.98
N VAL A 16 -39.98 16.09 5.08
CA VAL A 16 -38.50 16.10 5.06
C VAL A 16 -38.09 14.67 4.76
N SER A 17 -37.94 14.33 3.48
CA SER A 17 -37.23 13.13 3.08
C SER A 17 -35.78 13.52 2.84
N ALA A 18 -34.93 12.98 3.71
CA ALA A 18 -33.48 13.05 3.69
C ALA A 18 -32.94 13.03 2.24
N ALA A 19 -32.53 14.21 1.78
CA ALA A 19 -31.68 14.32 0.61
C ALA A 19 -30.36 13.63 0.98
N LYS A 20 -30.24 12.41 0.46
CA LYS A 20 -29.05 11.61 0.23
C LYS A 20 -27.77 12.47 0.32
N LEU A 21 -27.17 12.48 1.51
CA LEU A 21 -25.79 12.85 1.76
C LEU A 21 -24.92 11.73 1.17
N GLU A 22 -24.62 11.81 -0.11
CA GLU A 22 -23.40 11.23 -0.66
C GLU A 22 -22.61 12.43 -1.19
N GLN A 23 -21.99 13.12 -0.24
CA GLN A 23 -20.93 14.06 -0.54
C GLN A 23 -19.80 13.22 -1.13
N GLU A 24 -19.64 13.31 -2.45
CA GLU A 24 -18.50 12.79 -3.18
C GLU A 24 -17.24 13.26 -2.45
N PHE A 25 -16.56 12.32 -1.81
CA PHE A 25 -15.23 12.52 -1.27
C PHE A 25 -14.35 12.82 -2.48
N ASN A 26 -14.09 14.12 -2.68
CA ASN A 26 -13.08 14.62 -3.59
C ASN A 26 -11.72 14.18 -3.04
N ASP A 27 -11.44 12.88 -3.18
CA ASP A 27 -10.14 12.27 -2.95
C ASP A 27 -9.23 12.88 -3.99
N THR A 28 -8.50 13.91 -3.56
CA THR A 28 -7.45 14.45 -4.39
C THR A 28 -6.37 13.40 -4.27
N ASP A 29 -6.39 12.53 -5.26
CA ASP A 29 -5.43 11.51 -5.61
C ASP A 29 -4.03 12.15 -5.71
N THR A 30 -3.47 12.52 -4.57
CA THR A 30 -2.03 12.57 -4.42
C THR A 30 -1.63 11.12 -4.33
N ASP A 31 -1.30 10.52 -5.47
CA ASP A 31 -0.67 9.21 -5.57
C ASP A 31 0.53 9.16 -4.61
N ILE A 32 0.30 8.76 -3.36
CA ILE A 32 1.37 8.42 -2.45
C ILE A 32 1.84 7.06 -2.95
N TRP A 33 2.86 7.08 -3.81
CA TRP A 33 3.53 5.89 -4.32
C TRP A 33 4.30 5.22 -3.17
N GLY A 34 3.57 4.52 -2.33
CA GLY A 34 4.08 3.77 -1.20
C GLY A 34 4.54 2.37 -1.57
N CYS A 35 5.37 1.79 -0.71
CA CYS A 35 5.70 0.38 -0.77
C CYS A 35 4.99 -0.37 0.35
N TRP A 36 4.74 -1.66 0.14
CA TRP A 36 4.12 -2.51 1.14
C TRP A 36 5.08 -2.82 2.30
N ASP A 37 4.53 -3.09 3.48
CA ASP A 37 5.30 -3.62 4.61
C ASP A 37 5.89 -4.99 4.26
N LEU A 38 7.18 -5.15 4.47
CA LEU A 38 7.89 -6.41 4.38
C LEU A 38 7.73 -7.22 5.66
N ASN A 39 7.40 -8.49 5.50
CA ASN A 39 7.40 -9.49 6.55
C ASN A 39 8.23 -10.68 6.07
N VAL A 40 9.32 -10.98 6.78
CA VAL A 40 10.26 -12.04 6.42
C VAL A 40 10.50 -12.91 7.64
N ASP A 41 10.22 -14.21 7.50
CA ASP A 41 10.36 -15.17 8.59
C ASP A 41 11.83 -15.30 9.00
N ASN A 42 12.06 -15.39 10.31
CA ASN A 42 13.39 -15.46 10.93
C ASN A 42 14.31 -14.28 10.58
N ALA A 43 13.74 -13.13 10.26
CA ALA A 43 14.48 -11.89 10.06
C ALA A 43 14.02 -10.79 11.02
N VAL A 44 14.82 -9.73 11.05
CA VAL A 44 14.44 -8.41 11.55
C VAL A 44 14.40 -7.49 10.34
N VAL A 45 13.26 -6.80 10.15
CA VAL A 45 13.10 -5.78 9.12
C VAL A 45 13.06 -4.42 9.78
N THR A 46 13.90 -3.49 9.33
CA THR A 46 13.91 -2.10 9.80
C THR A 46 13.74 -1.14 8.64
N TYR A 47 13.00 -0.06 8.86
CA TYR A 47 12.76 0.99 7.88
C TYR A 47 13.48 2.28 8.28
N SER A 48 13.95 3.04 7.29
CA SER A 48 14.52 4.37 7.52
C SER A 48 13.46 5.44 7.77
N CYS A 49 12.21 5.18 7.36
CA CYS A 49 11.09 6.10 7.53
C CYS A 49 10.35 5.85 8.83
N SER A 50 9.89 6.94 9.47
CA SER A 50 9.01 6.86 10.64
C SER A 50 7.55 6.93 10.18
N GLY A 51 6.82 5.82 10.28
CA GLY A 51 5.41 5.76 9.92
C GLY A 51 5.21 5.18 8.52
N GLU A 52 4.62 5.97 7.62
CA GLU A 52 4.24 5.51 6.29
C GLU A 52 5.46 5.20 5.41
N ILE A 53 5.39 4.08 4.68
CA ILE A 53 6.45 3.62 3.77
C ILE A 53 6.18 4.21 2.39
N ILE A 54 6.82 5.33 2.11
CA ILE A 54 6.73 6.07 0.84
C ILE A 54 7.98 5.90 -0.02
N ALA A 55 7.91 6.33 -1.28
CA ALA A 55 9.09 6.38 -2.15
C ALA A 55 10.28 7.11 -1.49
N GLY A 56 11.48 6.52 -1.60
CA GLY A 56 12.71 6.95 -0.94
C GLY A 56 12.97 6.30 0.42
N CYS A 57 11.99 5.60 1.01
CA CYS A 57 12.22 4.81 2.22
C CYS A 57 13.17 3.65 1.95
N LEU A 58 14.04 3.37 2.91
CA LEU A 58 14.95 2.22 2.86
C LEU A 58 14.43 1.14 3.80
N ALA A 59 14.51 -0.11 3.37
CA ALA A 59 14.28 -1.28 4.20
C ALA A 59 15.57 -2.08 4.32
N GLU A 60 15.89 -2.53 5.53
CA GLU A 60 17.00 -3.43 5.82
C GLU A 60 16.44 -4.73 6.38
N ILE A 61 16.79 -5.85 5.74
CA ILE A 61 16.40 -7.20 6.15
C ILE A 61 17.65 -7.87 6.70
N ILE A 62 17.63 -8.25 7.97
CA ILE A 62 18.73 -8.94 8.66
C ILE A 62 18.21 -10.28 9.16
N CYS A 63 18.79 -11.39 8.69
CA CYS A 63 18.48 -12.72 9.17
C CYS A 63 18.96 -12.93 10.62
N LYS A 64 18.17 -13.64 11.43
CA LYS A 64 18.51 -14.01 12.82
C LYS A 64 19.50 -15.20 12.83
N ASP A 65 20.21 -15.37 13.94
CA ASP A 65 20.90 -16.62 14.32
C ASP A 65 21.70 -17.32 13.20
N ASP A 66 22.65 -16.61 12.58
CA ASP A 66 23.51 -17.09 11.48
C ASP A 66 22.75 -17.66 10.25
N LEU A 67 21.46 -17.38 10.14
CA LEU A 67 20.64 -17.76 8.98
C LEU A 67 20.97 -16.85 7.79
N VAL A 68 20.60 -17.34 6.61
CA VAL A 68 20.83 -16.66 5.33
C VAL A 68 19.52 -16.53 4.55
N ILE A 69 19.46 -15.54 3.68
CA ILE A 69 18.31 -15.28 2.81
C ILE A 69 18.12 -16.48 1.89
N ARG A 70 16.91 -17.04 1.91
CA ARG A 70 16.51 -18.08 0.94
C ARG A 70 16.24 -17.43 -0.41
N SER A 71 17.27 -17.19 -1.20
CA SER A 71 17.15 -16.64 -2.55
C SER A 71 18.17 -17.25 -3.50
N PRO A 72 17.77 -17.61 -4.75
CA PRO A 72 18.71 -18.10 -5.75
C PRO A 72 19.70 -17.02 -6.22
N LEU A 73 19.37 -15.73 -6.03
CA LEU A 73 20.25 -14.62 -6.40
C LEU A 73 21.33 -14.36 -5.35
N PHE A 74 21.04 -14.70 -4.10
CA PHE A 74 21.83 -14.30 -2.93
C PHE A 74 22.13 -15.50 -2.02
N PRO A 75 22.81 -16.53 -2.53
CA PRO A 75 23.17 -17.67 -1.69
C PRO A 75 24.05 -17.18 -0.54
N SER A 76 23.71 -17.60 0.67
CA SER A 76 24.52 -17.38 1.87
C SER A 76 24.66 -15.93 2.35
N ILE A 77 23.82 -15.01 1.89
CA ILE A 77 23.80 -13.62 2.37
C ILE A 77 22.81 -13.50 3.55
N SER A 78 23.26 -12.99 4.70
CA SER A 78 22.42 -12.79 5.89
C SER A 78 21.78 -11.39 5.98
N TYR A 79 22.08 -10.49 5.04
CA TYR A 79 21.65 -9.10 5.07
C TYR A 79 21.41 -8.52 3.67
N ARG A 80 20.27 -7.83 3.48
CA ARG A 80 19.99 -7.07 2.26
C ARG A 80 19.29 -5.74 2.54
N LYS A 81 19.50 -4.79 1.62
CA LYS A 81 18.94 -3.44 1.69
C LYS A 81 18.16 -3.11 0.42
N TYR A 82 16.97 -2.56 0.61
CA TYR A 82 16.05 -2.18 -0.44
C TYR A 82 15.70 -0.70 -0.34
N GLU A 83 15.45 -0.09 -1.49
CA GLU A 83 14.90 1.25 -1.63
C GLU A 83 13.48 1.14 -2.16
N CYS A 84 12.53 1.83 -1.54
CA CYS A 84 11.18 1.97 -2.06
C CYS A 84 11.21 2.97 -3.23
N VAL A 85 10.95 2.49 -4.43
CA VAL A 85 10.94 3.32 -5.64
C VAL A 85 9.50 3.47 -6.13
N ALA A 86 9.08 4.72 -6.37
CA ALA A 86 7.74 5.01 -6.87
C ALA A 86 7.41 4.16 -8.11
N GLU A 87 6.19 3.63 -8.17
CA GLU A 87 5.68 2.70 -9.20
C GLU A 87 6.41 1.36 -9.35
N GLN A 88 7.59 1.19 -8.75
CA GLN A 88 8.41 -0.02 -8.88
C GLN A 88 8.38 -0.90 -7.63
N GLY A 89 8.03 -0.34 -6.47
CA GLY A 89 8.07 -1.04 -5.19
C GLY A 89 9.49 -1.13 -4.63
N TRP A 90 9.76 -2.19 -3.87
CA TRP A 90 11.08 -2.42 -3.28
C TRP A 90 12.10 -2.86 -4.33
N VAL A 91 13.20 -2.11 -4.43
CA VAL A 91 14.31 -2.38 -5.36
C VAL A 91 15.58 -2.61 -4.56
N ASP A 92 16.27 -3.72 -4.83
CA ASP A 92 17.55 -4.06 -4.22
C ASP A 92 18.59 -2.96 -4.51
N MET A 93 19.23 -2.43 -3.48
CA MET A 93 20.16 -1.31 -3.65
C MET A 93 21.46 -1.70 -4.35
N GLU A 94 21.86 -2.98 -4.29
CA GLU A 94 23.08 -3.48 -4.91
C GLU A 94 22.84 -3.97 -6.34
N THR A 95 21.82 -4.82 -6.54
CA THR A 95 21.57 -5.43 -7.86
C THR A 95 20.56 -4.66 -8.71
N ARG A 96 19.87 -3.67 -8.13
CA ARG A 96 18.78 -2.92 -8.79
C ARG A 96 17.65 -3.81 -9.28
N THR A 97 17.48 -4.99 -8.69
CA THR A 97 16.42 -5.94 -9.02
C THR A 97 15.21 -5.69 -8.13
N LYS A 98 14.00 -5.82 -8.67
CA LYS A 98 12.77 -5.66 -7.88
C LYS A 98 12.57 -6.86 -6.97
N LEU A 99 12.18 -6.60 -5.73
CA LEU A 99 11.85 -7.64 -4.76
C LEU A 99 10.61 -8.45 -5.20
N SER A 100 9.68 -7.84 -5.95
CA SER A 100 8.53 -8.55 -6.52
C SER A 100 8.90 -9.66 -7.49
N ASP A 101 10.05 -9.51 -8.17
CA ASP A 101 10.50 -10.48 -9.18
C ASP A 101 11.22 -11.66 -8.52
N HIS A 102 11.81 -11.42 -7.34
CA HIS A 102 12.56 -12.39 -6.55
C HIS A 102 12.25 -12.22 -5.06
N PRO A 103 11.04 -12.64 -4.61
CA PRO A 103 10.59 -12.40 -3.25
C PRO A 103 11.45 -13.13 -2.22
N ILE A 104 11.60 -12.48 -1.06
CA ILE A 104 12.24 -13.07 0.12
C ILE A 104 11.15 -13.28 1.16
N GLU A 105 10.80 -14.53 1.40
CA GLU A 105 9.76 -14.89 2.38
C GLU A 105 10.36 -15.31 3.73
N SER A 106 11.59 -15.84 3.73
CA SER A 106 12.20 -16.42 4.92
C SER A 106 13.73 -16.43 4.89
N CYS A 107 14.35 -16.40 6.06
CA CYS A 107 15.73 -16.81 6.28
C CYS A 107 15.81 -18.28 6.71
N VAL A 108 16.82 -19.00 6.20
CA VAL A 108 17.04 -20.44 6.41
C VAL A 108 18.49 -20.72 6.77
N ALA A 109 18.76 -21.92 7.31
CA ALA A 109 20.13 -22.34 7.55
C ALA A 109 20.90 -22.42 6.22
N PRO A 110 22.19 -22.01 6.18
CA PRO A 110 23.00 -22.10 4.98
C PRO A 110 23.15 -23.55 4.53
N GLU A 111 23.02 -23.80 3.23
CA GLU A 111 23.33 -25.12 2.66
C GLU A 111 24.85 -25.37 2.80
N GLN A 112 25.20 -26.55 3.31
CA GLN A 112 26.60 -26.97 3.56
C GLN A 112 27.26 -27.56 2.32
#